data_AF-A0A2N5C910-F1
#
_entry.id   AF-A0A2N5C910-F1
#
_cell.length_a   1.000
_cell.length_b   1.000
_cell.length_c   1.000
_cell.angle_alpha   90.00
_cell.angle_beta   90.00
_cell.angle_gamma   90.00
#
_symmetry.space_group_name_H-M   'P 1'
#
loop_
_entity.id
_entity.type
_entity.pdbx_description
1 polymer ?
#
loop_
_entity_poly.entity_id
_entity_poly.type
_entity_poly.pdbx_seq_one_letter_code
_entity_poly.pdbx_strand_id
1 'polypeptide(L)'
;MQGWYSLREIRGHARHLLQQAIATCDARYAALPTTARAADADGVDAKLAATEADVWKNADAAARSIVCLKSIADHLRHGVPIKDAAREPDLSNAAMMLRQARMSGAMGQERVDALAAELDNAVRDGTNFATRLVAELKGLALTLAMARANQRMQWLRRCAQANPDADLCGEIRDAEKHYAAAKLAVNTHRSEARS
;
A
#
# COMPACT_ATOMS: atom_id res chain seq x y z
N MET A 1 -12.94 -13.68 12.07
CA MET A 1 -11.59 -13.42 12.62
C MET A 1 -10.67 -13.13 11.45
N GLN A 2 -10.31 -11.86 11.21
CA GLN A 2 -9.24 -11.54 10.26
C GLN A 2 -7.92 -11.86 10.96
N GLY A 3 -7.15 -12.78 10.38
CA GLY A 3 -5.84 -13.15 10.90
C GLY A 3 -4.91 -11.95 10.92
N TRP A 4 -4.17 -11.81 12.02
CA TRP A 4 -3.07 -10.88 12.16
C TRP A 4 -2.03 -11.19 11.09
N TYR A 5 -1.99 -10.44 10.00
CA TYR A 5 -0.86 -10.51 9.09
C TYR A 5 0.27 -9.68 9.69
N SER A 6 1.40 -10.32 9.94
CA SER A 6 2.64 -9.62 10.22
C SER A 6 2.98 -8.69 9.07
N LEU A 7 3.73 -7.62 9.34
CA LEU A 7 4.23 -6.70 8.30
C LEU A 7 4.95 -7.44 7.15
N ARG A 8 5.60 -8.57 7.45
CA ARG A 8 6.28 -9.40 6.45
C ARG A 8 5.30 -10.10 5.51
N GLU A 9 4.20 -10.61 6.03
CA GLU A 9 3.14 -11.22 5.22
C GLU A 9 2.43 -10.19 4.38
N ILE A 10 2.14 -9.01 4.95
CA ILE A 10 1.59 -7.88 4.21
C ILE A 10 2.52 -7.49 3.06
N ARG A 11 3.83 -7.41 3.29
CA ARG A 11 4.82 -7.18 2.22
C ARG A 11 4.73 -8.24 1.13
N GLY A 12 4.81 -9.52 1.50
CA GLY A 12 4.80 -10.62 0.53
C GLY A 12 3.54 -10.63 -0.33
N HIS A 13 2.39 -10.47 0.32
CA HIS A 13 1.09 -10.44 -0.34
C HIS A 13 0.93 -9.20 -1.24
N ALA A 14 1.21 -8.00 -0.72
CA ALA A 14 1.07 -6.76 -1.47
C ALA A 14 2.02 -6.71 -2.69
N ARG A 15 3.27 -7.17 -2.51
CA ARG A 15 4.22 -7.32 -3.60
C ARG A 15 3.68 -8.28 -4.66
N HIS A 16 3.20 -9.45 -4.25
CA HIS A 16 2.66 -10.45 -5.17
C HIS A 16 1.48 -9.90 -5.98
N LEU A 17 0.52 -9.24 -5.33
CA LEU A 17 -0.63 -8.62 -6.00
C LEU A 17 -0.21 -7.60 -7.05
N LEU A 18 0.70 -6.67 -6.72
CA LEU A 18 1.17 -5.67 -7.68
C LEU A 18 1.97 -6.31 -8.81
N GLN A 19 2.83 -7.29 -8.53
CA GLN A 19 3.57 -8.01 -9.57
C GLN A 19 2.64 -8.79 -10.51
N GLN A 20 1.60 -9.42 -9.97
CA GLN A 20 0.58 -10.10 -10.76
C GLN A 20 -0.24 -9.11 -11.59
N ALA A 21 -0.59 -7.95 -11.04
CA ALA A 21 -1.27 -6.88 -11.77
C ALA A 21 -0.42 -6.38 -12.95
N ILE A 22 0.89 -6.17 -12.73
CA ILE A 22 1.85 -5.79 -13.79
C ILE A 22 1.91 -6.89 -14.86
N ALA A 23 2.12 -8.14 -14.45
CA ALA A 23 2.27 -9.27 -15.36
C ALA A 23 1.01 -9.54 -16.20
N THR A 24 -0.19 -9.31 -15.63
CA THR A 24 -1.45 -9.54 -16.33
C THR A 24 -1.96 -8.32 -17.11
N CYS A 25 -1.33 -7.15 -16.95
CA CYS A 25 -1.75 -5.92 -17.61
C CYS A 25 -1.78 -6.07 -19.14
N ASP A 26 -0.71 -6.61 -19.72
CA ASP A 26 -0.59 -6.87 -21.16
C ASP A 26 -1.70 -7.83 -21.65
N ALA A 27 -1.85 -8.98 -20.99
CA ALA A 27 -2.87 -9.97 -21.34
C ALA A 27 -4.31 -9.42 -21.28
N ARG A 28 -4.62 -8.57 -20.28
CA ARG A 28 -5.94 -7.94 -20.15
C ARG A 28 -6.24 -6.99 -21.31
N TYR A 29 -5.26 -6.18 -21.72
CA TYR A 29 -5.40 -5.27 -22.86
C TYR A 29 -5.36 -5.97 -24.22
N ALA A 30 -4.62 -7.07 -24.34
CA ALA A 30 -4.59 -7.90 -25.54
C ALA A 30 -5.93 -8.63 -25.77
N ALA A 31 -6.65 -8.97 -24.71
CA ALA A 31 -7.96 -9.62 -24.79
C ALA A 31 -9.11 -8.67 -25.16
N LEU A 32 -8.89 -7.35 -25.13
CA LEU A 32 -9.90 -6.38 -25.58
C LEU A 32 -10.04 -6.41 -27.10
N PRO A 33 -11.27 -6.44 -27.65
CA PRO A 33 -11.46 -6.41 -29.10
C PRO A 33 -11.00 -5.07 -29.68
N THR A 34 -10.60 -5.06 -30.95
CA THR A 34 -10.18 -3.83 -31.66
C THR A 34 -11.38 -3.02 -32.17
N THR A 35 -12.58 -3.56 -32.10
CA THR A 35 -13.86 -2.89 -32.40
C THR A 35 -14.53 -2.29 -31.15
N ALA A 36 -13.93 -2.47 -29.97
CA ALA A 36 -14.43 -1.91 -28.72
C ALA A 36 -14.28 -0.38 -28.67
N ARG A 37 -15.12 0.25 -27.86
CA ARG A 37 -15.07 1.69 -27.57
C ARG A 37 -14.01 1.96 -26.52
N ALA A 38 -13.45 3.17 -26.50
CA ALA A 38 -12.44 3.57 -25.51
C ALA A 38 -12.87 3.28 -24.05
N ALA A 39 -14.17 3.39 -23.74
CA ALA A 39 -14.74 3.07 -22.43
C ALA A 39 -14.60 1.58 -22.01
N ASP A 40 -14.42 0.66 -22.94
CA ASP A 40 -14.23 -0.76 -22.63
C ASP A 40 -12.89 -1.02 -21.92
N ALA A 41 -11.89 -0.16 -22.15
CA ALA A 41 -10.64 -0.18 -21.40
C ALA A 41 -10.79 0.33 -19.95
N ASP A 42 -11.84 1.09 -19.63
CA ASP A 42 -12.08 1.61 -18.28
C ASP A 42 -12.37 0.47 -17.29
N GLY A 43 -12.99 -0.61 -17.75
CA GLY A 43 -13.21 -1.81 -16.93
C GLY A 43 -11.91 -2.54 -16.58
N VAL A 44 -10.90 -2.50 -17.46
CA VAL A 44 -9.56 -3.02 -17.17
C VAL A 44 -8.86 -2.11 -16.17
N ASP A 45 -8.91 -0.80 -16.39
CA ASP A 45 -8.27 0.19 -15.53
C ASP A 45 -8.86 0.20 -14.12
N ALA A 46 -10.17 0.09 -13.99
CA ALA A 46 -10.87 0.00 -12.70
C ALA A 46 -10.44 -1.24 -11.90
N LYS A 47 -10.27 -2.39 -12.55
CA LYS A 47 -9.80 -3.62 -11.88
C LYS A 47 -8.35 -3.49 -11.39
N LEU A 48 -7.49 -2.89 -12.20
CA LEU A 48 -6.10 -2.64 -11.81
C LEU A 48 -6.03 -1.61 -10.66
N ALA A 49 -6.84 -0.56 -10.71
CA ALA A 49 -6.93 0.46 -9.66
C ALA A 49 -7.50 -0.11 -8.35
N ALA A 50 -8.49 -0.99 -8.41
CA ALA A 50 -9.01 -1.68 -7.22
C ALA A 50 -7.93 -2.54 -6.54
N THR A 51 -7.14 -3.26 -7.33
CA THR A 51 -6.01 -4.06 -6.80
C THR A 51 -4.99 -3.17 -6.09
N GLU A 52 -4.66 -2.02 -6.67
CA GLU A 52 -3.76 -1.04 -6.05
C GLU A 52 -4.35 -0.47 -4.75
N ALA A 53 -5.64 -0.12 -4.75
CA ALA A 53 -6.33 0.41 -3.57
C ALA A 53 -6.35 -0.61 -2.41
N ASP A 54 -6.58 -1.89 -2.69
CA ASP A 54 -6.54 -2.96 -1.68
C ASP A 54 -5.14 -3.10 -1.06
N VAL A 55 -4.10 -2.99 -1.88
CA VAL A 55 -2.71 -3.01 -1.41
C VAL A 55 -2.44 -1.85 -0.45
N TRP A 56 -2.83 -0.62 -0.82
CA TRP A 56 -2.63 0.55 0.03
C TRP A 56 -3.46 0.51 1.30
N LYS A 57 -4.69 -0.01 1.25
CA LYS A 57 -5.53 -0.21 2.43
C LYS A 57 -4.86 -1.13 3.45
N ASN A 58 -4.24 -2.23 2.99
CA ASN A 58 -3.54 -3.16 3.87
C ASN A 58 -2.26 -2.54 4.45
N ALA A 59 -1.53 -1.73 3.65
CA ALA A 59 -0.36 -1.00 4.14
C ALA A 59 -0.73 0.08 5.17
N ASP A 60 -1.85 0.79 5.00
CA ASP A 60 -2.37 1.76 5.98
C ASP A 60 -2.79 1.08 7.29
N ALA A 61 -3.50 -0.05 7.20
CA ALA A 61 -3.88 -0.83 8.37
C ALA A 61 -2.66 -1.25 9.20
N ALA A 62 -1.60 -1.72 8.53
CA ALA A 62 -0.32 -2.04 9.14
C ALA A 62 0.34 -0.83 9.84
N ALA A 63 0.37 0.33 9.18
CA ALA A 63 0.93 1.55 9.75
C ALA A 63 0.17 1.97 11.02
N ARG A 64 -1.16 1.85 11.03
CA ARG A 64 -1.99 2.16 12.22
C ARG A 64 -1.72 1.24 13.40
N SER A 65 -1.46 -0.05 13.17
CA SER A 65 -1.04 -0.96 14.26
C SER A 65 0.28 -0.53 14.89
N ILE A 66 1.26 -0.08 14.11
CA ILE A 66 2.53 0.48 14.64
C ILE A 66 2.27 1.72 15.51
N VAL A 67 1.38 2.61 15.05
CA VAL A 67 0.98 3.80 15.83
C VAL A 67 0.31 3.42 17.15
N CYS A 68 -0.57 2.41 17.14
CA CYS A 68 -1.23 1.91 18.35
C CYS A 68 -0.20 1.36 19.35
N LEU A 69 0.75 0.53 18.89
CA LEU A 69 1.83 0.01 19.74
C LEU A 69 2.68 1.12 20.35
N LYS A 70 2.99 2.18 19.60
CA LYS A 70 3.69 3.36 20.14
C LYS A 70 2.88 4.01 21.26
N SER A 71 1.58 4.19 21.02
CA SER A 71 0.69 4.78 22.01
C SER A 71 0.53 3.92 23.26
N ILE A 72 0.61 2.60 23.13
CA ILE A 72 0.62 1.67 24.25
C ILE A 72 1.90 1.85 25.07
N ALA A 73 3.08 1.94 24.43
CA ALA A 73 4.34 2.20 25.13
C ALA A 73 4.29 3.55 25.90
N ASP A 74 3.72 4.59 25.28
CA ASP A 74 3.54 5.90 25.91
C ASP A 74 2.55 5.85 27.09
N HIS A 75 1.49 5.04 26.97
CA HIS A 75 0.55 4.80 28.05
C HIS A 75 1.23 4.15 29.26
N LEU A 76 2.05 3.12 29.03
CA LEU A 76 2.74 2.41 30.12
C LEU A 76 3.69 3.33 30.90
N ARG A 77 4.42 4.22 30.23
CA ARG A 77 5.38 5.14 30.89
C ARG A 77 4.74 6.36 31.52
N HIS A 78 3.92 7.04 30.73
CA HIS A 78 3.46 8.40 31.03
C HIS A 78 1.97 8.45 31.34
N GLY A 79 1.26 7.37 31.07
CA GLY A 79 -0.16 7.29 31.35
C GLY A 79 -1.06 8.01 30.37
N VAL A 80 -0.52 8.35 29.20
CA VAL A 80 -1.24 9.00 28.11
C VAL A 80 -2.34 8.06 27.60
N PRO A 81 -3.53 8.56 27.23
CA PRO A 81 -4.57 7.73 26.63
C PRO A 81 -4.08 6.98 25.38
N ILE A 82 -4.51 5.72 25.23
CA ILE A 82 -4.14 4.90 24.07
C ILE A 82 -4.94 5.35 22.85
N LYS A 83 -4.24 5.77 21.78
CA LYS A 83 -4.82 6.08 20.48
C LYS A 83 -5.08 4.79 19.70
N ASP A 84 -6.15 4.79 18.90
CA ASP A 84 -6.55 3.67 18.05
C ASP A 84 -6.70 2.33 18.78
N ALA A 85 -7.07 2.35 20.07
CA ALA A 85 -7.18 1.15 20.90
C ALA A 85 -8.07 0.04 20.30
N ALA A 86 -9.07 0.40 19.48
CA ALA A 86 -9.93 -0.54 18.77
C ALA A 86 -9.21 -1.42 17.73
N ARG A 87 -7.99 -1.05 17.32
CA ARG A 87 -7.15 -1.84 16.41
C ARG A 87 -6.44 -2.98 17.12
N GLU A 88 -5.99 -2.70 18.34
CA GLU A 88 -5.27 -3.63 19.19
C GLU A 88 -6.00 -3.77 20.54
N PRO A 89 -7.27 -4.21 20.57
CA PRO A 89 -8.09 -4.13 21.79
C PRO A 89 -7.51 -4.96 22.93
N ASP A 90 -6.99 -6.15 22.63
CA ASP A 90 -6.42 -7.04 23.65
C ASP A 90 -5.12 -6.46 24.23
N LEU A 91 -4.23 -5.95 23.38
CA LEU A 91 -2.98 -5.31 23.83
C LEU A 91 -3.26 -4.00 24.58
N SER A 92 -4.24 -3.21 24.12
CA SER A 92 -4.65 -1.98 24.79
C SER A 92 -5.22 -2.26 26.17
N ASN A 93 -6.10 -3.27 26.29
CA ASN A 93 -6.65 -3.71 27.56
C ASN A 93 -5.57 -4.23 28.51
N ALA A 94 -4.67 -5.07 28.00
CA ALA A 94 -3.54 -5.58 28.78
C ALA A 94 -2.66 -4.44 29.30
N ALA A 95 -2.37 -3.42 28.47
CA ALA A 95 -1.59 -2.27 28.88
C ALA A 95 -2.27 -1.42 29.96
N MET A 96 -3.59 -1.21 29.85
CA MET A 96 -4.37 -0.52 30.89
C MET A 96 -4.33 -1.29 32.21
N MET A 97 -4.48 -2.62 32.17
CA MET A 97 -4.40 -3.49 33.35
C MET A 97 -3.01 -3.46 34.00
N LEU A 98 -1.95 -3.55 33.20
CA LEU A 98 -0.56 -3.50 33.68
C LEU A 98 -0.26 -2.17 34.37
N ARG A 99 -0.73 -1.06 33.78
CA ARG A 99 -0.59 0.25 34.42
C ARG A 99 -1.37 0.34 35.72
N GLN A 100 -2.60 -0.17 35.76
CA GLN A 100 -3.40 -0.21 36.99
C GLN A 100 -2.71 -1.04 38.09
N ALA A 101 -2.13 -2.19 37.74
CA ALA A 101 -1.36 -3.02 38.67
C ALA A 101 -0.11 -2.31 39.20
N ARG A 102 0.54 -1.49 38.36
CA ARG A 102 1.65 -0.62 38.80
C ARG A 102 1.17 0.49 39.74
N MET A 103 0.04 1.14 39.44
CA MET A 103 -0.52 2.18 40.30
C MET A 103 -0.97 1.66 41.67
N SER A 104 -1.38 0.39 41.77
CA SER A 104 -1.74 -0.26 43.04
C SER A 104 -0.56 -0.89 43.79
N GLY A 105 0.67 -0.80 43.26
CA GLY A 105 1.87 -1.40 43.85
C GLY A 105 1.97 -2.92 43.65
N ALA A 106 1.04 -3.55 42.93
CA ALA A 106 1.08 -4.98 42.61
C ALA A 106 2.16 -5.33 41.57
N MET A 107 2.69 -4.33 40.86
CA MET A 107 3.77 -4.49 39.89
C MET A 107 4.83 -3.40 40.07
N GLY A 108 6.11 -3.81 40.06
CA GLY A 108 7.24 -2.89 40.11
C GLY A 108 7.40 -2.07 38.83
N GLN A 109 7.82 -0.81 38.99
CA GLN A 109 8.02 0.13 37.89
C GLN A 109 9.01 -0.40 36.83
N GLU A 110 10.07 -1.08 37.25
CA GLU A 110 11.09 -1.64 36.36
C GLU A 110 10.52 -2.59 35.30
N ARG A 111 9.50 -3.39 35.66
CA ARG A 111 8.85 -4.32 34.73
C ARG A 111 8.01 -3.60 33.69
N VAL A 112 7.30 -2.55 34.11
CA VAL A 112 6.52 -1.70 33.20
C VAL A 112 7.44 -0.96 32.24
N ASP A 113 8.56 -0.45 32.72
CA ASP A 113 9.54 0.26 31.91
C ASP A 113 10.26 -0.67 30.92
N ALA A 114 10.61 -1.90 31.36
CA ALA A 114 11.18 -2.92 30.48
C ALA A 114 10.23 -3.26 29.32
N LEU A 115 8.94 -3.51 29.61
CA LEU A 115 7.95 -3.79 28.58
C LEU A 115 7.74 -2.59 27.65
N ALA A 116 7.66 -1.37 28.20
CA ALA A 116 7.54 -0.17 27.37
C ALA A 116 8.76 0.03 26.45
N ALA A 117 9.97 -0.30 26.92
CA ALA A 117 11.19 -0.29 26.11
C ALA A 117 11.20 -1.37 25.01
N GLU A 118 10.73 -2.58 25.30
CA GLU A 118 10.55 -3.64 24.30
C GLU A 118 9.57 -3.22 23.19
N LEU A 119 8.43 -2.63 23.58
CA LEU A 119 7.45 -2.11 22.62
C LEU A 119 8.02 -0.99 21.76
N ASP A 120 8.76 -0.04 22.34
CA ASP A 120 9.41 1.02 21.56
C ASP A 120 10.45 0.47 20.57
N ASN A 121 11.22 -0.56 20.97
CA ASN A 121 12.13 -1.23 20.05
C ASN A 121 11.37 -1.89 18.90
N ALA A 122 10.28 -2.60 19.19
CA ALA A 122 9.41 -3.20 18.18
C ALA A 122 8.78 -2.16 17.25
N VAL A 123 8.34 -1.01 17.78
CA VAL A 123 7.82 0.11 16.98
C VAL A 123 8.90 0.69 16.07
N ARG A 124 10.12 0.91 16.58
CA ARG A 124 11.23 1.43 15.77
C ARG A 124 11.54 0.50 14.61
N ASP A 125 11.66 -0.80 14.90
CA ASP A 125 11.96 -1.82 13.89
C ASP A 125 10.80 -1.96 12.88
N GLY A 126 9.55 -1.95 13.37
CA GLY A 126 8.35 -1.95 12.55
C GLY A 126 8.25 -0.72 11.64
N THR A 127 8.57 0.47 12.16
CA THR A 127 8.57 1.74 11.39
C THR A 127 9.61 1.71 10.29
N ASN A 128 10.83 1.25 10.60
CA ASN A 128 11.89 1.07 9.60
C ASN A 128 11.47 0.09 8.51
N PHE A 129 10.84 -1.02 8.88
CA PHE A 129 10.33 -2.00 7.94
C PHE A 129 9.18 -1.43 7.08
N ALA A 130 8.20 -0.76 7.69
CA ALA A 130 7.07 -0.15 6.99
C ALA A 130 7.52 0.93 6.00
N THR A 131 8.53 1.73 6.35
CA THR A 131 9.10 2.74 5.45
C THR A 131 9.68 2.08 4.19
N ARG A 132 10.45 0.99 4.35
CA ARG A 132 10.99 0.22 3.21
C ARG A 132 9.88 -0.43 2.38
N LEU A 133 8.85 -0.97 3.03
CA LEU A 133 7.69 -1.54 2.38
C LEU A 133 6.97 -0.51 1.51
N VAL A 134 6.65 0.68 2.05
CA VAL A 134 5.97 1.74 1.31
C VAL A 134 6.78 2.18 0.09
N ALA A 135 8.09 2.34 0.23
CA ALA A 135 8.96 2.66 -0.90
C ALA A 135 8.91 1.57 -2.00
N GLU A 136 8.98 0.29 -1.61
CA GLU A 136 8.86 -0.84 -2.54
C GLU A 136 7.50 -0.86 -3.26
N LEU A 137 6.40 -0.75 -2.51
CA LEU A 137 5.04 -0.75 -3.07
C LEU A 137 4.83 0.45 -4.00
N LYS A 138 5.35 1.63 -3.65
CA LYS A 138 5.31 2.82 -4.52
C LYS A 138 6.03 2.55 -5.84
N GLY A 139 7.21 1.96 -5.82
CA GLY A 139 7.94 1.61 -7.05
C GLY A 139 7.18 0.63 -7.95
N LEU A 140 6.53 -0.37 -7.34
CA LEU A 140 5.69 -1.33 -8.07
C LEU A 140 4.41 -0.69 -8.62
N ALA A 141 3.72 0.13 -7.84
CA ALA A 141 2.53 0.86 -8.27
C ALA A 141 2.82 1.82 -9.43
N LEU A 142 3.94 2.55 -9.37
CA LEU A 142 4.40 3.39 -10.48
C LEU A 142 4.71 2.57 -11.75
N THR A 143 5.29 1.39 -11.58
CA THR A 143 5.55 0.46 -12.70
C THR A 143 4.23 -0.03 -13.31
N LEU A 144 3.24 -0.37 -12.49
CA LEU A 144 1.90 -0.74 -12.94
C LEU A 144 1.22 0.41 -13.71
N ALA A 145 1.29 1.64 -13.19
CA ALA A 145 0.73 2.81 -13.86
C ALA A 145 1.36 3.04 -15.23
N MET A 146 2.69 2.90 -15.34
CA MET A 146 3.42 3.00 -16.60
C MET A 146 3.00 1.89 -17.58
N ALA A 147 2.91 0.64 -17.12
CA ALA A 147 2.47 -0.49 -17.94
C ALA A 147 1.04 -0.27 -18.46
N ARG A 148 0.11 0.12 -17.57
CA ARG A 148 -1.30 0.41 -17.88
C ARG A 148 -1.42 1.50 -18.95
N ALA A 149 -0.76 2.63 -18.77
CA ALA A 149 -0.81 3.73 -19.73
C ALA A 149 -0.23 3.34 -21.10
N ASN A 150 0.90 2.62 -21.12
CA ASN A 150 1.48 2.12 -22.37
C ASN A 150 0.53 1.14 -23.09
N GLN A 151 -0.06 0.20 -22.36
CA GLN A 151 -0.95 -0.81 -22.95
C GLN A 151 -2.26 -0.20 -23.46
N ARG A 152 -2.82 0.77 -22.72
CA ARG A 152 -3.98 1.55 -23.18
C ARG A 152 -3.68 2.28 -24.49
N MET A 153 -2.55 2.99 -24.55
CA MET A 153 -2.11 3.68 -25.76
C MET A 153 -1.93 2.72 -26.94
N GLN A 154 -1.27 1.58 -26.73
CA GLN A 154 -1.06 0.59 -27.80
C GLN A 154 -2.38 -0.01 -28.28
N TRP A 155 -3.30 -0.34 -27.37
CA TRP A 155 -4.62 -0.84 -27.73
C TRP A 155 -5.45 0.20 -28.50
N LEU A 156 -5.49 1.46 -28.05
CA LEU A 156 -6.18 2.54 -28.78
C LEU A 156 -5.62 2.72 -30.21
N ARG A 157 -4.31 2.61 -30.39
CA ARG A 157 -3.69 2.64 -31.73
C ARG A 157 -4.15 1.47 -32.60
N ARG A 158 -4.31 0.26 -32.04
CA ARG A 158 -4.89 -0.88 -32.76
C ARG A 158 -6.36 -0.63 -33.14
N CYS A 159 -7.14 -0.03 -32.25
CA CYS A 159 -8.54 0.32 -32.53
C CYS A 159 -8.66 1.37 -33.65
N ALA A 160 -7.82 2.41 -33.63
CA ALA A 160 -7.78 3.43 -34.68
C ALA A 160 -7.36 2.85 -36.04
N GLN A 161 -6.41 1.90 -36.06
CA GLN A 161 -6.03 1.19 -37.29
C GLN A 161 -7.16 0.31 -37.83
N ALA A 162 -7.92 -0.34 -36.95
CA ALA A 162 -9.04 -1.19 -37.34
C ALA A 162 -10.27 -0.39 -37.77
N ASN A 163 -10.45 0.84 -37.26
CA ASN A 163 -11.56 1.73 -37.56
C ASN A 163 -11.07 3.15 -37.86
N PRO A 164 -10.59 3.44 -39.09
CA PRO A 164 -10.01 4.75 -39.44
C PRO A 164 -10.95 5.95 -39.29
N ASP A 165 -12.27 5.72 -39.35
CA ASP A 165 -13.29 6.76 -39.19
C ASP A 165 -13.58 7.11 -37.72
N ALA A 166 -13.06 6.31 -36.77
CA ALA A 166 -13.19 6.62 -35.35
C ALA A 166 -12.14 7.67 -34.95
N ASP A 167 -12.58 8.87 -34.57
CA ASP A 167 -11.70 9.89 -34.00
C ASP A 167 -11.28 9.48 -32.58
N LEU A 168 -10.12 8.81 -32.49
CA LEU A 168 -9.48 8.39 -31.23
C LEU A 168 -8.22 9.22 -30.92
N CYS A 169 -7.97 10.30 -31.67
CA CYS A 169 -6.74 11.07 -31.56
C CYS A 169 -6.60 11.73 -30.18
N GLY A 170 -7.73 12.16 -29.59
CA GLY A 170 -7.77 12.76 -28.27
C GLY A 170 -7.36 11.77 -27.17
N GLU A 171 -7.95 10.58 -27.18
CA GLU A 171 -7.74 9.51 -26.21
C GLU A 171 -6.31 8.96 -26.30
N ILE A 172 -5.78 8.80 -27.52
CA ILE A 172 -4.38 8.38 -27.73
C ILE A 172 -3.43 9.40 -27.12
N ARG A 173 -3.64 10.70 -27.39
CA ARG A 173 -2.80 11.77 -26.85
C ARG A 173 -2.87 11.85 -25.33
N ASP A 174 -4.05 11.61 -24.75
CA ASP A 174 -4.22 11.57 -23.30
C ASP A 174 -3.46 10.40 -22.67
N ALA A 175 -3.59 9.19 -23.24
CA ALA A 175 -2.83 8.02 -22.81
C ALA A 175 -1.31 8.22 -22.92
N GLU A 176 -0.83 8.91 -23.97
CA GLU A 176 0.58 9.29 -24.13
C GLU A 176 1.08 10.21 -23.01
N LYS A 177 0.29 11.22 -22.62
CA LYS A 177 0.61 12.11 -21.50
C LYS A 177 0.71 11.33 -20.19
N HIS A 178 -0.24 10.45 -19.94
CA HIS A 178 -0.23 9.59 -18.75
C HIS A 178 0.99 8.66 -18.73
N TYR A 179 1.36 8.07 -19.87
CA TYR A 179 2.56 7.26 -19.97
C TYR A 179 3.84 8.07 -19.71
N ALA A 180 3.96 9.27 -20.30
CA ALA A 180 5.10 10.14 -20.09
C ALA A 180 5.24 10.56 -18.61
N ALA A 181 4.13 10.94 -17.97
CA ALA A 181 4.09 11.27 -16.55
C ALA A 181 4.49 10.07 -15.66
N ALA A 182 3.94 8.89 -15.94
CA ALA A 182 4.29 7.67 -15.20
C ALA A 182 5.76 7.28 -15.38
N LYS A 183 6.30 7.39 -16.61
CA LYS A 183 7.71 7.12 -16.91
C LYS A 183 8.64 8.08 -16.16
N LEU A 184 8.29 9.37 -16.12
CA LEU A 184 9.04 10.37 -15.34
C LEU A 184 9.03 10.00 -13.86
N ALA A 185 7.86 9.71 -13.29
CA ALA A 185 7.73 9.33 -11.87
C ALA A 185 8.53 8.07 -11.52
N VAL A 186 8.52 7.04 -12.38
CA VAL A 186 9.35 5.83 -12.20
C VAL A 186 10.84 6.18 -12.20
N ASN A 187 11.28 7.03 -13.13
CA ASN A 187 12.69 7.43 -13.21
C ASN A 187 13.13 8.23 -11.99
N THR A 188 12.33 9.20 -11.55
CA THR A 188 12.58 9.99 -10.33
C THR A 188 12.68 9.08 -9.10
N HIS A 189 11.74 8.15 -8.94
CA HIS A 189 11.78 7.21 -7.83
C HIS A 189 13.02 6.31 -7.86
N ARG A 190 13.46 5.86 -9.04
CA ARG A 190 14.68 5.07 -9.21
C ARG A 190 15.95 5.86 -8.92
N SER A 191 15.99 7.16 -9.24
CA SER A 191 17.14 8.00 -8.90
C SER A 191 17.23 8.24 -7.39
N GLU A 192 16.10 8.51 -6.73
CA GLU A 192 16.03 8.69 -5.27
C GLU A 192 16.43 7.41 -4.51
N ALA A 193 16.13 6.23 -5.06
CA ALA A 193 16.52 4.96 -4.45
C ALA A 193 18.03 4.65 -4.59
N ARG A 194 18.78 5.41 -5.40
CA ARG A 194 20.22 5.21 -5.65
C ARG A 194 21.12 6.24 -4.97
N SER A 195 20.56 7.38 -4.56
CA SER A 195 21.23 8.45 -3.81
C SER A 195 21.21 8.17 -2.32
#